data_AF-A0A2D8KSG9-F1
#
_entry.id   AF-A0A2D8KSG9-F1
#
_cell.length_a   1.000
_cell.length_b   1.000
_cell.length_c   1.000
_cell.angle_alpha   90.00
_cell.angle_beta   90.00
_cell.angle_gamma   90.00
#
_symmetry.space_group_name_H-M   'P 1'
#
loop_
_entity.id
_entity.type
_entity.pdbx_description
1 polymer ?
#
loop_
_entity_poly.entity_id
_entity_poly.type
_entity_poly.pdbx_seq_one_letter_code
_entity_poly.pdbx_strand_id
1 'polypeptide(L)'
;MTIPQRTNPKGAQAPQHTFSKIFVLLIALAFAGFFQSCDPAALVDTSKKQKWDNAYLWFEPGNMESIYVSDDANIKHAQQIPNDSEYLIEWEKSGETYSLKVTSYNQEIDFAWFTGYDAASSSEEIPWIKTGHSIELVSSKLKPAENGKYQVSISDDLKN
;
A
#
# COMPACT_ATOMS: atom_id res chain seq x y z
N MET A 1 -17.39 -59.71 -77.24
CA MET A 1 -17.10 -59.89 -75.81
C MET A 1 -15.61 -60.11 -75.64
N THR A 2 -14.85 -59.04 -75.38
CA THR A 2 -13.48 -59.10 -74.83
C THR A 2 -13.20 -57.72 -74.26
N ILE A 3 -13.00 -57.60 -72.94
CA ILE A 3 -12.64 -56.34 -72.27
C ILE A 3 -11.14 -56.43 -71.92
N PRO A 4 -10.27 -55.56 -72.47
CA PRO A 4 -8.93 -55.36 -71.96
C PRO A 4 -8.86 -54.21 -70.95
N GLN A 5 -7.91 -54.33 -70.01
CA GLN A 5 -7.68 -53.39 -68.90
C GLN A 5 -6.78 -52.19 -69.24
N ARG A 6 -6.98 -51.13 -68.41
CA ARG A 6 -6.05 -50.09 -67.92
C ARG A 6 -5.39 -49.14 -68.93
N THR A 7 -5.56 -47.84 -68.69
CA THR A 7 -4.55 -46.98 -67.99
C THR A 7 -5.19 -45.67 -67.52
N ASN A 8 -4.97 -45.31 -66.25
CA ASN A 8 -5.36 -44.02 -65.67
C ASN A 8 -4.08 -43.21 -65.39
N PRO A 9 -3.90 -41.97 -65.90
CA PRO A 9 -2.70 -41.19 -65.62
C PRO A 9 -2.80 -40.40 -64.31
N LYS A 10 -1.74 -40.54 -63.52
CA LYS A 10 -1.05 -39.56 -62.67
C LYS A 10 -1.84 -38.32 -62.20
N GLY A 11 -2.09 -38.29 -60.89
CA GLY A 11 -1.53 -37.29 -59.98
C GLY A 11 -2.05 -35.85 -60.07
N ALA A 12 -2.91 -35.48 -59.13
CA ALA A 12 -3.02 -34.11 -58.64
C ALA A 12 -2.84 -34.14 -57.11
N GLN A 13 -1.66 -33.73 -56.63
CA GLN A 13 -1.39 -33.46 -55.21
C GLN A 13 -1.98 -32.09 -54.85
N ALA A 14 -2.75 -32.05 -53.78
CA ALA A 14 -3.22 -30.82 -53.14
C ALA A 14 -2.06 -30.10 -52.41
N PRO A 15 -2.06 -28.76 -52.33
CA PRO A 15 -0.99 -28.03 -51.66
C PRO A 15 -1.10 -28.22 -50.13
N GLN A 16 -0.09 -28.88 -49.55
CA GLN A 16 0.12 -28.85 -48.11
C GLN A 16 0.69 -27.50 -47.72
N HIS A 17 -0.08 -26.72 -46.95
CA HIS A 17 0.43 -25.54 -46.26
C HIS A 17 1.45 -25.97 -45.20
N THR A 18 2.73 -25.88 -45.54
CA THR A 18 3.82 -25.97 -44.58
C THR A 18 3.81 -24.72 -43.72
N PHE A 19 3.21 -24.81 -42.54
CA PHE A 19 3.34 -23.79 -41.50
C PHE A 19 4.82 -23.65 -41.13
N SER A 20 5.44 -22.57 -41.62
CA SER A 20 6.82 -22.22 -41.32
C SER A 20 6.95 -21.88 -39.83
N LYS A 21 7.69 -22.70 -39.09
CA LYS A 21 8.00 -22.52 -37.65
C LYS A 21 8.70 -21.18 -37.35
N ILE A 22 9.17 -20.46 -38.37
CA ILE A 22 9.81 -19.14 -38.25
C ILE A 22 8.78 -18.04 -37.96
N PHE A 23 7.54 -18.18 -38.45
CA PHE A 23 6.50 -17.15 -38.27
C PHE A 23 5.98 -17.07 -36.83
N VAL A 24 5.97 -18.20 -36.12
CA VAL A 24 5.56 -18.28 -34.70
C VAL A 24 6.58 -17.58 -33.77
N LEU A 25 7.86 -17.62 -34.13
CA LEU A 25 8.93 -16.99 -33.34
C LEU A 25 8.81 -15.44 -33.33
N LEU A 26 8.38 -14.85 -34.45
CA LEU A 26 8.26 -13.40 -34.59
C LEU A 26 7.06 -12.82 -33.84
N ILE A 27 5.99 -13.59 -33.65
CA ILE A 27 4.83 -13.18 -32.84
C ILE A 27 5.17 -13.21 -31.35
N ALA A 28 5.96 -14.20 -30.90
CA ALA A 28 6.40 -14.29 -29.51
C ALA A 28 7.32 -13.11 -29.08
N LEU A 29 8.15 -12.60 -29.99
CA LEU A 29 8.97 -11.41 -29.75
C LEU A 29 8.17 -10.09 -29.75
N ALA A 30 7.02 -10.03 -30.44
CA ALA A 30 6.16 -8.86 -30.46
C ALA A 30 5.30 -8.69 -29.19
N PHE A 31 5.02 -9.77 -28.45
CA PHE A 31 4.30 -9.71 -27.17
C PHE A 31 5.19 -9.41 -25.95
N ALA A 32 6.52 -9.51 -26.08
CA ALA A 32 7.45 -9.16 -25.01
C ALA A 32 7.70 -7.63 -24.87
N GLY A 33 7.20 -6.82 -25.81
CA GLY A 33 7.39 -5.36 -25.84
C GLY A 33 6.30 -4.53 -25.15
N PHE A 34 5.19 -5.14 -24.71
CA PHE A 34 4.03 -4.42 -24.15
C PHE A 34 3.97 -4.38 -22.61
N PHE A 35 5.03 -4.80 -21.92
CA PHE A 35 5.18 -4.62 -20.47
C PHE A 35 6.30 -3.63 -20.10
N GLN A 36 6.68 -2.73 -21.02
CA GLN A 36 7.50 -1.60 -20.65
C GLN A 36 6.59 -0.43 -20.23
N SER A 37 6.63 -0.14 -18.93
CA SER A 37 6.15 1.11 -18.31
C SER A 37 4.63 1.26 -18.10
N CYS A 38 4.05 0.44 -17.23
CA CYS A 38 3.15 1.01 -16.23
C CYS A 38 4.00 1.27 -14.98
N ASP A 39 4.65 2.43 -14.95
CA ASP A 39 5.20 2.97 -13.73
C ASP A 39 4.00 3.40 -12.86
N PRO A 40 3.75 2.79 -11.68
CA PRO A 40 2.68 3.26 -10.80
C PRO A 40 3.00 4.62 -10.16
N ALA A 41 4.14 5.26 -10.47
CA ALA A 41 4.49 6.58 -9.96
C ALA A 41 3.79 7.76 -10.66
N ALA A 42 3.01 7.53 -11.72
CA ALA A 42 2.31 8.61 -12.42
C ALA A 42 0.97 8.93 -11.73
N LEU A 43 1.04 9.76 -10.68
CA LEU A 43 0.08 10.83 -10.29
C LEU A 43 0.34 11.33 -8.85
N VAL A 44 1.61 11.44 -8.43
CA VAL A 44 1.94 12.26 -7.25
C VAL A 44 2.28 13.64 -7.76
N ASP A 45 1.37 14.59 -7.59
CA ASP A 45 1.67 16.02 -7.73
C ASP A 45 2.76 16.38 -6.70
N THR A 46 4.02 16.43 -7.16
CA THR A 46 5.17 16.76 -6.32
C THR A 46 5.34 18.27 -6.13
N SER A 47 4.41 19.11 -6.61
CA SER A 47 4.57 20.58 -6.55
C SER A 47 4.13 21.22 -5.23
N LYS A 48 3.64 20.42 -4.26
CA LYS A 48 3.26 20.88 -2.91
C LYS A 48 3.74 20.00 -1.74
N LYS A 49 4.87 19.29 -1.85
CA LYS A 49 5.48 18.68 -0.66
C LYS A 49 6.24 19.72 0.16
N GLN A 50 5.46 20.64 0.75
CA GLN A 50 5.85 21.45 1.89
C GLN A 50 6.18 20.47 3.03
N LYS A 51 7.35 20.67 3.65
CA LYS A 51 7.87 19.92 4.81
C LYS A 51 6.75 19.55 5.79
N TRP A 52 6.53 18.27 6.03
CA TRP A 52 5.62 17.83 7.09
C TRP A 52 6.41 17.82 8.40
N ASP A 53 6.49 18.96 9.07
CA ASP A 53 7.20 19.08 10.36
C ASP A 53 6.45 18.30 11.48
N ASN A 54 5.15 18.04 11.32
CA ASN A 54 4.34 17.14 12.14
C ASN A 54 3.17 16.59 11.31
N ALA A 55 2.73 15.36 11.57
CA ALA A 55 1.46 14.83 11.08
C ALA A 55 0.58 14.41 12.25
N TYR A 56 -0.68 14.82 12.22
CA TYR A 56 -1.68 14.49 13.20
C TYR A 56 -2.66 13.51 12.56
N LEU A 57 -2.71 12.30 13.12
CA LEU A 57 -3.53 11.21 12.63
C LEU A 57 -4.67 10.98 13.62
N TRP A 58 -5.90 10.94 13.14
CA TRP A 58 -7.05 10.53 13.94
C TRP A 58 -7.66 9.25 13.41
N PHE A 59 -7.94 8.31 14.32
CA PHE A 59 -8.55 7.03 13.99
C PHE A 59 -9.61 6.63 15.00
N GLU A 60 -10.56 5.83 14.53
CA GLU A 60 -11.60 5.22 15.35
C GLU A 60 -11.29 3.73 15.48
N PRO A 61 -11.06 3.20 16.70
CA PRO A 61 -10.83 1.77 16.89
C PRO A 61 -11.92 0.85 16.29
N GLY A 62 -13.16 1.34 16.20
CA GLY A 62 -14.27 0.62 15.60
C GLY A 62 -14.37 0.74 14.07
N ASN A 63 -13.59 1.62 13.45
CA ASN A 63 -13.55 1.85 12.01
C ASN A 63 -12.11 2.14 11.57
N MET A 64 -11.36 1.08 11.29
CA MET A 64 -9.98 1.13 10.83
C MET A 64 -9.85 1.16 9.30
N GLU A 65 -10.93 1.34 8.54
CA GLU A 65 -10.87 1.42 7.07
C GLU A 65 -10.34 2.79 6.59
N SER A 66 -10.54 3.82 7.41
CA SER A 66 -10.14 5.20 7.09
C SER A 66 -9.59 5.90 8.31
N ILE A 67 -8.68 6.83 8.07
CA ILE A 67 -8.11 7.72 9.08
C ILE A 67 -8.28 9.16 8.61
N TYR A 68 -8.07 10.11 9.51
CA TYR A 68 -8.05 11.53 9.20
C TYR A 68 -6.65 12.06 9.44
N VAL A 69 -6.16 12.91 8.53
CA VAL A 69 -4.79 13.44 8.60
C VAL A 69 -4.81 14.95 8.44
N SER A 70 -4.09 15.67 9.31
CA SER A 70 -3.82 17.11 9.17
C SER A 70 -2.40 17.45 9.62
N ASP A 71 -1.96 18.65 9.28
CA ASP A 71 -0.65 19.23 9.60
C ASP A 71 -0.68 20.18 10.82
N ASP A 72 -1.86 20.45 11.39
CA ASP A 72 -2.10 21.54 12.34
C ASP A 72 -2.83 21.14 13.63
N ALA A 73 -2.96 19.83 13.89
CA ALA A 73 -3.71 19.26 15.01
C ALA A 73 -5.21 19.61 15.05
N ASN A 74 -5.78 20.13 13.96
CA ASN A 74 -7.20 20.49 13.87
C ASN A 74 -7.97 19.49 12.99
N ILE A 75 -8.79 18.65 13.63
CA ILE A 75 -9.61 17.65 12.95
C ILE A 75 -10.56 18.24 11.88
N LYS A 76 -10.96 19.51 11.99
CA LYS A 76 -11.83 20.16 10.99
C LYS A 76 -11.11 20.43 9.67
N HIS A 77 -9.78 20.50 9.70
CA HIS A 77 -8.93 20.66 8.53
C HIS A 77 -8.39 19.30 8.06
N ALA A 78 -8.65 18.23 8.82
CA ALA A 78 -8.14 16.91 8.49
C ALA A 78 -8.84 16.32 7.26
N GLN A 79 -8.04 15.74 6.38
CA GLN A 79 -8.52 15.00 5.23
C GLN A 79 -8.74 13.54 5.62
N GLN A 80 -9.91 12.99 5.28
CA GLN A 80 -10.15 11.56 5.40
C GLN A 80 -9.45 10.82 4.26
N ILE A 81 -8.62 9.85 4.60
CA ILE A 81 -7.89 9.00 3.65
C ILE A 81 -8.05 7.53 4.03
N PRO A 82 -7.88 6.58 3.08
CA PRO A 82 -7.83 5.16 3.41
C PRO A 82 -6.71 4.86 4.41
N ASN A 83 -6.99 4.01 5.39
CA ASN A 83 -5.95 3.43 6.22
C ASN A 83 -5.14 2.47 5.33
N ASP A 84 -3.84 2.72 5.15
CA ASP A 84 -2.91 2.10 4.17
C ASP A 84 -2.57 2.93 2.92
N SER A 85 -2.96 4.21 2.81
CA SER A 85 -2.51 5.05 1.68
C SER A 85 -1.16 5.74 1.93
N GLU A 86 -1.06 6.51 3.00
CA GLU A 86 0.17 7.23 3.40
C GLU A 86 0.66 6.78 4.78
N TYR A 87 -0.29 6.40 5.62
CA TYR A 87 -0.08 5.87 6.94
C TYR A 87 -0.93 4.62 7.11
N LEU A 88 -0.39 3.67 7.88
CA LEU A 88 -1.12 2.51 8.35
C LEU A 88 -1.18 2.58 9.88
N ILE A 89 -2.40 2.58 10.43
CA ILE A 89 -2.66 2.46 11.85
C ILE A 89 -3.28 1.09 12.11
N GLU A 90 -2.66 0.35 13.01
CA GLU A 90 -3.13 -0.95 13.49
C GLU A 90 -3.50 -0.81 14.96
N TRP A 91 -4.69 -1.28 15.33
CA TRP A 91 -5.20 -1.23 16.68
C TRP A 91 -5.75 -2.59 17.07
N GLU A 92 -5.11 -3.23 18.05
CA GLU A 92 -5.49 -4.57 18.52
C GLU A 92 -5.69 -4.56 20.05
N LYS A 93 -6.60 -5.42 20.52
CA LYS A 93 -6.78 -5.71 21.94
C LYS A 93 -6.52 -7.19 22.20
N SER A 94 -5.63 -7.50 23.14
CA SER A 94 -5.40 -8.84 23.65
C SER A 94 -5.49 -8.85 25.19
N GLY A 95 -6.55 -9.45 25.72
CA GLY A 95 -6.84 -9.42 27.16
C GLY A 95 -7.06 -7.99 27.68
N GLU A 96 -6.22 -7.57 28.62
CA GLU A 96 -6.22 -6.22 29.21
C GLU A 96 -5.22 -5.26 28.53
N THR A 97 -4.51 -5.73 27.51
CA THR A 97 -3.48 -4.97 26.82
C THR A 97 -3.99 -4.56 25.44
N TYR A 98 -3.67 -3.34 25.04
CA TYR A 98 -3.86 -2.88 23.66
C TYR A 98 -2.50 -2.73 22.97
N SER A 99 -2.47 -2.96 21.66
CA SER A 99 -1.36 -2.58 20.78
C SER A 99 -1.84 -1.51 19.81
N LEU A 100 -1.09 -0.42 19.75
CA LEU A 100 -1.19 0.62 18.73
C LEU A 100 0.10 0.61 17.93
N LYS A 101 0.01 0.34 16.63
CA LYS A 101 1.14 0.46 15.72
C LYS A 101 0.82 1.47 14.62
N VAL A 102 1.76 2.36 14.37
CA VAL A 102 1.65 3.39 13.34
C VAL A 102 2.85 3.25 12.42
N THR A 103 2.60 3.16 11.12
CA THR A 103 3.62 3.08 10.08
C THR A 103 3.44 4.24 9.11
N SER A 104 4.53 4.94 8.78
CA SER A 104 4.54 5.90 7.69
C SER A 104 5.23 5.31 6.46
N TYR A 105 4.63 5.44 5.28
CA TYR A 105 5.25 4.96 4.04
C TYR A 105 6.19 5.99 3.41
N ASN A 106 6.09 7.25 3.83
CA ASN A 106 6.82 8.36 3.22
C ASN A 106 8.10 8.73 3.99
N GLN A 107 8.14 8.52 5.32
CA GLN A 107 9.28 8.94 6.15
C GLN A 107 9.42 8.09 7.42
N GLU A 108 10.59 8.14 8.03
CA GLU A 108 10.81 7.59 9.37
C GLU A 108 10.09 8.45 10.42
N ILE A 109 9.62 7.79 11.48
CA ILE A 109 8.99 8.46 12.63
C ILE A 109 10.03 8.55 13.74
N ASP A 110 10.39 9.75 14.17
CA ASP A 110 11.36 9.98 15.25
C ASP A 110 10.67 10.24 16.58
N PHE A 111 9.57 11.00 16.57
CA PHE A 111 8.80 11.28 17.77
C PHE A 111 7.32 10.97 17.57
N ALA A 112 6.66 10.58 18.67
CA ALA A 112 5.22 10.44 18.68
C ALA A 112 4.58 10.70 20.03
N TRP A 113 3.34 11.17 19.96
CA TRP A 113 2.48 11.39 21.10
C TRP A 113 1.09 10.82 20.83
N PHE A 114 0.41 10.34 21.88
CA PHE A 114 -0.89 9.68 21.75
C PHE A 114 -1.86 10.11 22.85
N THR A 115 -3.07 10.52 22.46
CA THR A 115 -4.12 10.96 23.41
C THR A 115 -4.69 9.83 24.26
N GLY A 116 -4.59 8.59 23.81
CA GLY A 116 -5.18 7.44 24.50
C GLY A 116 -4.29 6.80 25.58
N TYR A 117 -3.14 7.40 25.91
CA TYR A 117 -2.22 6.87 26.91
C TYR A 117 -2.43 7.55 28.29
N ASP A 118 -2.77 6.77 29.30
CA ASP A 118 -2.94 7.24 30.67
C ASP A 118 -1.60 7.37 31.42
N ALA A 119 -0.89 8.46 31.18
CA ALA A 119 0.34 8.78 31.91
C ALA A 119 0.05 9.10 33.39
N ALA A 120 0.82 8.52 34.30
CA ALA A 120 0.68 8.74 35.74
C ALA A 120 1.22 10.11 36.19
N SER A 121 2.02 10.77 35.36
CA SER A 121 2.53 12.13 35.61
C SER A 121 2.88 12.84 34.29
N SER A 122 3.06 14.15 34.35
CA SER A 122 3.50 14.96 33.18
C SER A 122 4.93 14.65 32.71
N SER A 123 5.69 13.88 33.50
CA SER A 123 7.07 13.49 33.20
C SER A 123 7.19 12.05 32.71
N GLU A 124 6.08 11.30 32.68
CA GLU A 124 6.09 9.93 32.16
C GLU A 124 6.15 9.98 30.63
N GLU A 125 7.20 9.37 30.08
CA GLU A 125 7.33 9.17 28.64
C GLU A 125 6.47 7.99 28.17
N ILE A 126 5.89 8.10 26.97
CA ILE A 126 5.17 6.99 26.33
C ILE A 126 6.23 6.00 25.80
N PRO A 127 6.18 4.72 26.21
CA PRO A 127 7.23 3.75 25.90
C PRO A 127 7.08 3.18 24.47
N TRP A 128 7.24 4.03 23.46
CA TRP A 128 7.21 3.61 22.06
C TRP A 128 8.37 2.68 21.70
N ILE A 129 8.07 1.64 20.94
CA ILE A 129 9.04 0.74 20.32
C ILE A 129 9.18 1.18 18.85
N LYS A 130 10.34 1.71 18.48
CA LYS A 130 10.62 2.15 17.10
C LYS A 130 11.24 1.01 16.27
N THR A 131 10.69 0.78 15.08
CA THR A 131 11.20 -0.19 14.10
C THR A 131 11.11 0.40 12.69
N GLY A 132 12.21 0.97 12.19
CA GLY A 132 12.24 1.62 10.88
C GLY A 132 11.25 2.78 10.80
N HIS A 133 10.27 2.68 9.90
CA HIS A 133 9.22 3.68 9.71
C HIS A 133 7.99 3.46 10.60
N SER A 134 8.06 2.49 11.51
CA SER A 134 6.96 2.14 12.41
C SER A 134 7.32 2.49 13.86
N ILE A 135 6.29 2.85 14.61
CA ILE A 135 6.30 2.92 16.06
C ILE A 135 5.18 2.04 16.60
N GLU A 136 5.43 1.36 17.72
CA GLU A 136 4.46 0.49 18.37
C GLU A 136 4.39 0.81 19.87
N LEU A 137 3.17 0.82 20.40
CA LEU A 137 2.88 0.98 21.81
C LEU A 137 1.99 -0.16 22.27
N VAL A 138 2.54 -1.02 23.12
CA VAL A 138 1.82 -2.13 23.75
C VAL A 138 1.65 -1.81 25.23
N SER A 139 0.43 -1.56 25.68
CA SER A 139 0.19 -1.19 27.07
C SER A 139 -1.25 -1.44 27.53
N SER A 140 -1.40 -1.79 28.81
CA SER A 140 -2.69 -1.82 29.52
C SER A 140 -3.16 -0.44 29.98
N LYS A 141 -2.28 0.58 29.90
CA LYS A 141 -2.62 1.99 30.19
C LYS A 141 -3.36 2.68 29.03
N LEU A 142 -3.60 1.97 27.93
CA LEU A 142 -4.37 2.50 26.81
C LEU A 142 -5.85 2.50 27.17
N LYS A 143 -6.41 3.71 27.30
CA LYS A 143 -7.81 3.90 27.72
C LYS A 143 -8.71 4.05 26.50
N PRO A 144 -9.93 3.47 26.49
CA PRO A 144 -10.92 3.71 25.45
C PRO A 144 -11.18 5.21 25.25
N ALA A 145 -11.35 5.64 24.00
CA ALA A 145 -11.61 7.05 23.70
C ALA A 145 -12.94 7.50 24.30
N GLU A 146 -12.91 8.39 25.29
CA GLU A 146 -14.11 8.82 26.02
C GLU A 146 -15.13 9.55 25.12
N ASN A 147 -14.69 10.19 24.03
CA ASN A 147 -15.55 10.92 23.08
C ASN A 147 -14.98 10.95 21.64
N GLY A 148 -14.86 9.80 20.97
CA GLY A 148 -14.64 9.74 19.53
C GLY A 148 -13.32 9.13 19.09
N LYS A 149 -12.57 9.86 18.25
CA LYS A 149 -11.33 9.38 17.63
C LYS A 149 -10.14 9.55 18.58
N TYR A 150 -9.18 8.64 18.55
CA TYR A 150 -7.86 8.94 19.11
C TYR A 150 -7.09 9.87 18.19
N GLN A 151 -6.08 10.54 18.74
CA GLN A 151 -5.11 11.31 17.98
C GLN A 151 -3.71 10.76 18.26
N VAL A 152 -2.96 10.53 17.19
CA VAL A 152 -1.52 10.31 17.21
C VAL A 152 -0.86 11.53 16.55
N SER A 153 0.08 12.16 17.23
CA SER A 153 1.00 13.10 16.59
C SER A 153 2.27 12.33 16.27
N ILE A 154 2.77 12.44 15.05
CA ILE A 154 4.07 11.91 14.64
C ILE A 154 4.91 13.01 14.01
N SER A 155 6.23 12.96 14.21
CA SER A 155 7.16 13.89 13.57
C SER A 155 8.43 13.15 13.13
N ASP A 156 9.08 13.68 12.10
CA ASP A 156 10.48 13.37 11.82
C ASP A 156 11.39 14.24 12.71
N ASP A 157 12.63 13.79 12.90
CA ASP A 157 13.66 14.60 13.51
C ASP A 157 14.00 15.73 12.54
N LEU A 158 14.25 16.92 13.07
CA LEU A 158 14.76 18.04 12.29
C LEU A 158 16.18 17.68 11.85
N LYS A 159 16.30 16.93 10.75
CA LYS A 159 17.56 16.70 10.05
C LYS A 159 18.02 18.07 9.53
N ASN A 160 18.77 18.76 10.38
CA ASN A 160 19.51 19.98 10.03
C ASN A 160 20.52 19.70 8.93
#